data_AF-A0A9D5K4F5-F1
#
_entry.id   AF-A0A9D5K4F5-F1
#
_cell.length_a   1.000
_cell.length_b   1.000
_cell.length_c   1.000
_cell.angle_alpha   90.00
_cell.angle_beta   90.00
_cell.angle_gamma   90.00
#
_symmetry.space_group_name_H-M   'P 1'
#
loop_
_entity.id
_entity.type
_entity.pdbx_description
1 polymer ?
#
loop_
_entity_poly.entity_id
_entity_poly.type
_entity_poly.pdbx_seq_one_letter_code
_entity_poly.pdbx_strand_id
1 'polypeptide(L)'
;MLQRRRKKIGEILIAQGLISNEQLMRALQEQRQSGMSLGSVLIKQGYISEEELTGVLGRQIQLDQRKRIGEVLIDQGLITSQQLQVGLEEQRNTREQLGRCLVKLGFITEGKLIDALSAQLDIQHVVLDNFQFDKKLVGLFPEEIVRKYRVVPIFEQNGVITVAMADPTNLRTIDHLKFKTGREIEPVIASEKSILTAIDNLYT
;
A
#
# COMPACT_ATOMS: atom_id res chain seq x y z
N MET A 1 -4.77 -22.91 8.63
CA MET A 1 -5.74 -21.82 8.84
C MET A 1 -5.09 -20.75 9.70
N LEU A 2 -4.69 -19.61 9.12
CA LEU A 2 -4.01 -18.54 9.87
C LEU A 2 -5.04 -17.52 10.37
N GLN A 3 -5.38 -17.60 11.67
CA GLN A 3 -6.10 -16.53 12.36
C GLN A 3 -5.23 -15.27 12.37
N ARG A 4 -5.64 -14.24 11.60
CA ARG A 4 -5.12 -12.88 11.74
C ARG A 4 -5.45 -12.38 13.14
N ARG A 5 -4.50 -12.48 14.08
CA ARG A 5 -4.62 -11.85 15.41
C ARG A 5 -4.71 -10.33 15.20
N ARG A 6 -5.91 -9.75 15.32
CA ARG A 6 -6.07 -8.31 15.51
C ARG A 6 -5.27 -7.93 16.76
N LYS A 7 -4.22 -7.10 16.61
CA LYS A 7 -3.50 -6.54 17.77
C LYS A 7 -4.52 -5.82 18.66
N LYS A 8 -4.49 -6.10 19.96
CA LYS A 8 -5.42 -5.49 20.91
C LYS A 8 -5.06 -4.01 21.06
N ILE A 9 -6.04 -3.12 21.20
CA ILE A 9 -5.80 -1.67 21.28
C ILE A 9 -4.76 -1.27 22.33
N GLY A 10 -4.71 -1.98 23.47
CA GLY A 10 -3.69 -1.76 24.51
C GLY A 10 -2.25 -2.04 24.05
N GLU A 11 -2.01 -3.05 23.22
CA GLU A 11 -0.67 -3.36 22.69
C GLU A 11 -0.19 -2.25 21.74
N ILE A 12 -1.12 -1.68 20.99
CA ILE A 12 -0.84 -0.61 20.02
C ILE A 12 -0.49 0.69 20.76
N LEU A 13 -1.23 1.02 21.82
CA LEU A 13 -0.98 2.19 22.64
C LEU A 13 0.39 2.12 23.33
N ILE A 14 0.80 0.93 23.80
CA ILE A 14 2.14 0.71 24.36
C ILE A 14 3.22 0.85 23.28
N ALA A 15 3.03 0.24 22.11
CA ALA A 15 4.02 0.30 21.03
C ALA A 15 4.24 1.73 20.51
N GLN A 16 3.25 2.62 20.65
CA GLN A 16 3.34 4.03 20.29
C GLN A 16 3.82 4.93 21.44
N GLY A 17 4.10 4.36 22.61
CA GLY A 17 4.55 5.12 23.79
C GLY A 17 3.47 6.00 24.43
N LEU A 18 2.19 5.80 24.05
CA LEU A 18 1.07 6.59 24.58
C LEU A 18 0.67 6.14 25.98
N ILE A 19 0.87 4.86 26.31
CA ILE A 19 0.66 4.34 27.66
C ILE A 19 1.76 3.36 28.05
N SER A 20 2.00 3.22 29.36
CA SER A 20 2.88 2.19 29.92
C SER A 20 2.13 0.86 30.14
N ASN A 21 2.89 -0.23 30.29
CA ASN A 21 2.34 -1.52 30.71
C ASN A 21 1.57 -1.42 32.04
N GLU A 22 2.03 -0.58 32.96
CA GLU A 22 1.38 -0.37 34.25
C GLU A 22 0.03 0.33 34.09
N GLN A 23 -0.03 1.40 33.28
CA GLN A 23 -1.27 2.11 32.97
C GLN A 23 -2.28 1.20 32.28
N LEU A 24 -1.82 0.34 31.35
CA LEU A 24 -2.67 -0.66 30.70
C LEU A 24 -3.25 -1.67 31.71
N MET A 25 -2.44 -2.17 32.65
CA MET A 25 -2.92 -3.12 33.66
C MET A 25 -3.98 -2.49 34.58
N ARG A 26 -3.75 -1.26 35.04
CA ARG A 26 -4.72 -0.51 35.86
C ARG A 26 -6.04 -0.29 35.11
N ALA A 27 -5.96 0.10 33.83
CA ALA A 27 -7.16 0.30 33.00
C ALA A 27 -7.92 -1.01 32.72
N LEU A 28 -7.22 -2.13 32.52
CA LEU A 28 -7.84 -3.45 32.35
C LEU A 28 -8.55 -3.94 33.62
N GLN A 29 -8.00 -3.62 34.79
CA GLN A 29 -8.62 -3.95 36.07
C GLN A 29 -9.93 -3.17 36.27
N GLU A 30 -9.93 -1.86 35.99
CA GLU A 30 -11.14 -1.04 36.09
C GLU A 30 -12.17 -1.38 35.00
N GLN A 31 -11.74 -1.71 33.78
CA GLN A 31 -12.64 -2.20 32.73
C GLN A 31 -13.46 -3.41 33.19
N ARG A 32 -12.83 -4.36 33.91
CA ARG A 32 -13.52 -5.56 34.42
C ARG A 32 -14.56 -5.24 35.49
N GLN A 33 -14.37 -4.16 36.25
CA GLN A 33 -15.25 -3.76 37.35
C GLN A 33 -16.36 -2.80 36.90
N SER A 34 -16.07 -1.93 35.93
CA SER A 34 -16.97 -0.87 35.46
C SER A 34 -17.82 -1.26 34.25
N GLY A 35 -17.43 -2.30 33.51
CA GLY A 35 -18.06 -2.68 32.24
C GLY A 35 -17.80 -1.70 31.08
N MET A 36 -17.02 -0.64 31.30
CA MET A 36 -16.65 0.35 30.29
C MET A 36 -15.70 -0.26 29.24
N SER A 37 -15.64 0.36 28.05
CA SER A 37 -14.62 -0.01 27.06
C SER A 37 -13.22 0.40 27.56
N LEU A 38 -12.18 -0.36 27.19
CA LEU A 38 -10.79 -0.07 27.58
C LEU A 38 -10.37 1.34 27.17
N GLY A 39 -10.79 1.80 25.98
CA GLY A 39 -10.51 3.16 25.51
C GLY A 39 -11.16 4.24 26.39
N SER A 40 -12.42 4.03 26.78
CA SER A 40 -13.14 4.95 27.67
C SER A 40 -12.51 5.02 29.06
N VAL A 41 -12.02 3.89 29.59
CA VAL A 41 -11.31 3.85 30.88
C VAL A 41 -10.00 4.62 30.80
N LEU A 42 -9.23 4.43 29.72
CA LEU A 42 -7.95 5.12 29.53
C LEU A 42 -8.13 6.65 29.44
N ILE A 43 -9.21 7.12 28.79
CA ILE A 43 -9.56 8.55 28.74
C ILE A 43 -9.97 9.06 30.11
N LYS A 44 -10.88 8.35 30.79
CA LYS A 44 -11.38 8.74 32.12
C LYS A 44 -10.27 8.85 33.17
N GLN A 45 -9.27 7.98 33.07
CA GLN A 45 -8.08 7.99 33.94
C GLN A 45 -7.02 9.02 33.53
N GLY A 46 -7.22 9.74 32.42
CA GLY A 46 -6.30 10.77 31.93
C GLY A 46 -4.99 10.20 31.36
N TYR A 47 -4.94 8.91 31.03
CA TYR A 47 -3.75 8.30 30.44
C TYR A 47 -3.57 8.64 28.96
N ILE A 48 -4.69 8.84 28.25
CA ILE A 48 -4.72 9.31 26.86
C ILE A 48 -5.89 10.27 26.69
N SER A 49 -5.79 11.17 25.74
CA SER A 49 -6.88 12.01 25.25
C SER A 49 -7.78 11.25 24.26
N GLU A 50 -8.98 11.78 24.04
CA GLU A 50 -9.88 11.28 23.00
C GLU A 50 -9.28 11.44 21.60
N GLU A 51 -8.47 12.48 21.37
CA GLU A 51 -7.75 12.71 20.12
C GLU A 51 -6.67 11.64 19.88
N GLU A 52 -5.88 11.29 20.89
CA GLU A 52 -4.88 10.22 20.80
C GLU A 52 -5.52 8.86 20.56
N LEU A 53 -6.65 8.57 21.24
CA LEU A 53 -7.42 7.36 21.01
C LEU A 53 -7.98 7.32 19.58
N THR A 54 -8.54 8.43 19.11
CA THR A 54 -9.07 8.57 17.75
C THR A 54 -7.97 8.48 16.70
N GLY A 55 -6.77 9.01 16.95
CA GLY A 55 -5.63 8.92 16.05
C GLY A 55 -5.05 7.51 15.94
N VAL A 56 -5.13 6.72 17.01
CA VAL A 56 -4.72 5.31 17.03
C VAL A 56 -5.75 4.43 16.32
N LEU A 57 -7.04 4.65 16.61
CA LEU A 57 -8.15 3.97 15.93
C LEU A 57 -8.22 4.38 14.44
N GLY A 58 -8.03 5.65 14.14
CA GLY A 58 -8.05 6.24 12.80
C GLY A 58 -6.93 5.74 11.91
N ARG A 59 -5.71 5.55 12.44
CA ARG A 59 -4.60 4.92 11.70
C ARG A 59 -4.88 3.46 11.33
N GLN A 60 -5.67 2.74 12.12
CA GLN A 60 -6.07 1.38 11.81
C GLN A 60 -7.29 1.32 10.88
N ILE A 61 -8.15 2.35 10.91
CA ILE A 61 -9.34 2.49 10.06
C ILE A 61 -8.98 2.99 8.65
N GLN A 62 -8.00 3.88 8.47
CA GLN A 62 -7.61 4.38 7.14
C GLN A 62 -7.01 3.31 6.22
N LEU A 63 -6.41 2.24 6.78
CA LEU A 63 -5.96 1.10 5.99
C LEU A 63 -7.11 0.14 5.63
N ASP A 64 -8.17 0.07 6.44
CA ASP A 64 -9.36 -0.78 6.23
C ASP A 64 -10.49 -0.08 5.44
N GLN A 65 -10.46 1.25 5.30
CA GLN A 65 -11.48 2.04 4.57
C GLN A 65 -11.10 2.39 3.12
N ARG A 66 -9.89 2.09 2.66
CA ARG A 66 -9.61 2.16 1.21
C ARG A 66 -10.47 1.10 0.53
N LYS A 67 -11.52 1.53 -0.19
CA LYS A 67 -12.33 0.65 -1.05
C LYS A 67 -11.39 -0.25 -1.82
N ARG A 68 -11.69 -1.54 -1.91
CA ARG A 68 -10.83 -2.48 -2.66
C ARG A 68 -10.85 -2.09 -4.13
N ILE A 69 -9.78 -2.40 -4.88
CA ILE A 69 -9.73 -2.05 -6.31
C ILE A 69 -10.96 -2.59 -7.05
N GLY A 70 -11.42 -3.81 -6.75
CA GLY A 70 -12.64 -4.35 -7.36
C GLY A 70 -13.90 -3.53 -7.09
N GLU A 71 -14.04 -2.94 -5.89
CA GLU A 71 -15.16 -2.06 -5.54
C GLU A 71 -15.03 -0.72 -6.26
N VAL A 72 -13.81 -0.16 -6.32
CA VAL A 72 -13.53 1.08 -7.07
C VAL A 72 -13.88 0.91 -8.55
N LEU A 73 -13.51 -0.23 -9.15
CA LEU A 73 -13.80 -0.50 -10.56
C LEU A 73 -15.31 -0.66 -10.83
N ILE A 74 -16.07 -1.22 -9.89
CA ILE A 74 -17.54 -1.29 -9.99
C ILE A 74 -18.17 0.09 -9.83
N ASP A 75 -17.73 0.85 -8.83
CA ASP A 75 -18.27 2.19 -8.54
C ASP A 75 -18.04 3.17 -9.70
N GLN A 76 -16.90 3.02 -10.39
CA GLN A 76 -16.58 3.79 -11.60
C GLN A 76 -17.25 3.25 -12.87
N GLY A 77 -18.03 2.17 -12.78
CA GLY A 77 -18.70 1.54 -13.93
C GLY A 77 -17.74 0.90 -14.93
N LEU A 78 -16.51 0.59 -14.52
CA LEU A 78 -15.48 0.00 -15.37
C LEU A 78 -15.66 -1.51 -15.54
N ILE A 79 -16.21 -2.18 -14.52
CA ILE A 79 -16.56 -3.60 -14.55
C ILE A 79 -17.90 -3.85 -13.85
N THR A 80 -18.54 -4.98 -14.12
CA THR A 80 -19.73 -5.44 -13.39
C THR A 80 -19.38 -6.32 -12.20
N SER A 81 -20.32 -6.52 -11.28
CA SER A 81 -20.15 -7.47 -10.16
C SER A 81 -19.88 -8.90 -10.64
N GLN A 82 -20.49 -9.31 -11.75
CA GLN A 82 -20.26 -10.63 -12.36
C GLN A 82 -18.84 -10.74 -12.90
N GLN A 83 -18.35 -9.72 -13.62
CA GLN A 83 -16.97 -9.69 -14.12
C GLN A 83 -15.94 -9.69 -12.98
N LEU A 84 -16.24 -8.99 -11.87
CA LEU A 84 -15.40 -9.03 -10.67
C LEU A 84 -15.31 -10.45 -10.08
N GLN A 85 -16.43 -11.18 -9.99
CA GLN A 85 -16.44 -12.55 -9.48
C GLN A 85 -15.56 -13.47 -10.35
N VAL A 86 -15.71 -13.41 -11.68
CA VAL A 86 -14.88 -14.19 -12.60
C VAL A 86 -13.40 -13.83 -12.46
N GLY A 87 -13.07 -12.53 -12.34
CA GLY A 87 -11.70 -12.08 -12.11
C GLY A 87 -11.11 -12.57 -10.78
N LEU A 88 -11.92 -12.66 -9.72
CA LEU A 88 -11.51 -13.19 -8.42
C LEU A 88 -11.28 -14.71 -8.46
N GLU A 89 -12.09 -15.45 -9.21
CA GLU A 89 -11.86 -16.88 -9.45
C GLU A 89 -10.56 -17.10 -10.21
N GLU A 90 -10.32 -16.34 -11.27
CA GLU A 90 -9.08 -16.41 -12.04
C GLU A 90 -7.85 -16.06 -11.20
N GLN A 91 -7.95 -15.03 -10.35
CA GLN A 91 -6.92 -14.70 -9.37
C GLN A 91 -6.63 -15.86 -8.42
N ARG A 92 -7.64 -16.61 -7.95
CA ARG A 92 -7.42 -17.78 -7.07
C ARG A 92 -6.70 -18.89 -7.80
N ASN A 93 -7.03 -19.12 -9.07
CA ASN A 93 -6.43 -20.18 -9.89
C ASN A 93 -4.97 -19.87 -10.26
N THR A 94 -4.70 -18.62 -10.64
CA THR A 94 -3.38 -18.19 -11.15
C THR A 94 -2.45 -17.62 -10.09
N ARG A 95 -3.01 -17.16 -8.95
CA ARG A 95 -2.34 -16.34 -7.93
C ARG A 95 -1.79 -15.02 -8.45
N GLU A 96 -2.25 -14.54 -9.60
CA GLU A 96 -1.92 -13.21 -10.11
C GLU A 96 -2.70 -12.11 -9.38
N GLN A 97 -2.33 -10.85 -9.66
CA GLN A 97 -3.10 -9.71 -9.19
C GLN A 97 -4.44 -9.61 -9.92
N LEU A 98 -5.50 -9.27 -9.19
CA LEU A 98 -6.86 -9.16 -9.73
C LEU A 98 -6.93 -8.26 -10.96
N GLY A 99 -6.28 -7.09 -10.93
CA GLY A 99 -6.27 -6.17 -12.07
C GLY A 99 -5.72 -6.82 -13.35
N ARG A 100 -4.63 -7.59 -13.25
CA ARG A 100 -4.06 -8.31 -14.38
C ARG A 100 -5.02 -9.39 -14.91
N CYS A 101 -5.69 -10.13 -14.02
CA CYS A 101 -6.71 -11.09 -14.43
C CYS A 101 -7.84 -10.41 -15.21
N LEU A 102 -8.36 -9.28 -14.70
CA LEU A 102 -9.42 -8.51 -15.36
C LEU A 102 -9.01 -7.99 -16.74
N VAL A 103 -7.74 -7.58 -16.91
CA VAL A 103 -7.19 -7.17 -18.22
C VAL A 103 -7.07 -8.35 -19.18
N LYS A 104 -6.51 -9.49 -18.73
CA LYS A 104 -6.39 -10.70 -19.55
C LYS A 104 -7.73 -11.27 -20.01
N LEU A 105 -8.75 -11.17 -19.16
CA LEU A 105 -10.12 -11.58 -19.46
C LEU A 105 -10.85 -10.59 -20.39
N GLY A 106 -10.23 -9.45 -20.71
CA GLY A 106 -10.80 -8.42 -21.57
C GLY A 106 -11.92 -7.60 -20.92
N PHE A 107 -12.07 -7.65 -19.59
CA PHE A 107 -13.11 -6.91 -18.87
C PHE A 107 -12.75 -5.43 -18.68
N ILE A 108 -11.47 -5.11 -18.63
CA ILE A 108 -10.96 -3.74 -18.50
C ILE A 108 -9.67 -3.58 -19.31
N THR A 109 -9.42 -2.38 -19.82
CA THR A 109 -8.15 -2.03 -20.47
C THR A 109 -7.10 -1.68 -19.43
N GLU A 110 -5.82 -1.90 -19.73
CA GLU A 110 -4.70 -1.56 -18.84
C GLU A 110 -4.71 -0.07 -18.42
N GLY A 111 -4.95 0.86 -19.35
CA GLY A 111 -5.03 2.29 -19.04
C GLY A 111 -6.09 2.63 -17.99
N LYS A 112 -7.34 2.19 -18.21
CA LYS A 112 -8.45 2.38 -17.23
C LYS A 112 -8.15 1.77 -15.86
N LEU A 113 -7.46 0.64 -15.81
CA LEU A 113 -7.05 0.02 -14.55
C LEU A 113 -6.02 0.90 -13.83
N ILE A 114 -5.03 1.43 -14.54
CA ILE A 114 -4.02 2.32 -13.99
C ILE A 114 -4.65 3.62 -13.48
N ASP A 115 -5.57 4.22 -14.23
CA ASP A 115 -6.28 5.44 -13.82
C ASP A 115 -7.09 5.21 -12.54
N ALA A 116 -7.77 4.07 -12.43
CA ALA A 116 -8.50 3.69 -11.23
C ALA A 116 -7.56 3.46 -10.02
N LEU A 117 -6.41 2.80 -10.23
CA LEU A 117 -5.40 2.58 -9.19
C LEU A 117 -4.75 3.89 -8.74
N SER A 118 -4.43 4.78 -9.68
CA SER A 118 -3.89 6.12 -9.42
C SER A 118 -4.83 6.92 -8.52
N ALA A 119 -6.12 6.96 -8.87
CA ALA A 119 -7.15 7.65 -8.07
C ALA A 119 -7.37 7.00 -6.70
N GLN A 120 -7.35 5.67 -6.61
CA GLN A 120 -7.54 4.94 -5.35
C GLN A 120 -6.38 5.13 -4.37
N LEU A 121 -5.15 5.16 -4.90
CA LEU A 121 -3.93 5.17 -4.10
C LEU A 121 -3.39 6.58 -3.84
N ASP A 122 -3.93 7.59 -4.52
CA ASP A 122 -3.43 8.97 -4.54
C ASP A 122 -1.97 9.03 -5.02
N ILE A 123 -1.70 8.33 -6.13
CA ILE A 123 -0.36 8.18 -6.73
C ILE A 123 -0.43 8.62 -8.18
N GLN A 124 0.55 9.39 -8.66
CA GLN A 124 0.59 9.84 -10.05
C GLN A 124 0.83 8.70 -11.03
N HIS A 125 0.10 8.72 -12.15
CA HIS A 125 0.36 7.89 -13.33
C HIS A 125 1.36 8.62 -14.24
N VAL A 126 2.45 7.94 -14.61
CA VAL A 126 3.45 8.45 -15.55
C VAL A 126 3.47 7.63 -16.83
N VAL A 127 3.54 8.32 -17.97
CA VAL A 127 3.82 7.71 -19.27
C VAL A 127 5.33 7.77 -19.49
N LEU A 128 5.95 6.60 -19.67
CA LEU A 128 7.41 6.49 -19.79
C LEU A 128 7.94 6.62 -21.23
N ASP A 129 7.04 6.72 -22.22
CA ASP A 129 7.43 6.88 -23.61
C ASP A 129 8.17 8.21 -23.80
N ASN A 130 9.40 8.14 -24.35
CA ASN A 130 10.31 9.28 -24.53
C ASN A 130 10.68 10.02 -23.23
N PHE A 131 10.54 9.37 -22.08
CA PHE A 131 10.91 9.97 -20.80
C PHE A 131 12.44 10.14 -20.68
N GLN A 132 12.89 11.26 -20.11
CA GLN A 132 14.32 11.47 -19.82
C GLN A 132 14.66 10.92 -18.44
N PHE A 133 15.34 9.77 -18.42
CA PHE A 133 15.77 9.12 -17.20
C PHE A 133 17.13 9.65 -16.72
N ASP A 134 17.29 9.77 -15.42
CA ASP A 134 18.57 10.09 -14.82
C ASP A 134 19.48 8.87 -14.80
N LYS A 135 20.40 8.82 -15.76
CA LYS A 135 21.34 7.69 -15.94
C LYS A 135 22.21 7.44 -14.71
N LYS A 136 22.39 8.42 -13.81
CA LYS A 136 23.16 8.22 -12.57
C LYS A 136 22.51 7.18 -11.64
N LEU A 137 21.20 6.94 -11.80
CA LEU A 137 20.44 6.00 -10.98
C LEU A 137 20.59 4.54 -11.42
N VAL A 138 21.04 4.30 -12.67
CA VAL A 138 21.26 2.95 -13.21
C VAL A 138 22.23 2.15 -12.32
N GLY A 139 23.26 2.82 -11.77
CA GLY A 139 24.22 2.18 -10.86
C GLY A 139 23.66 1.86 -9.45
N LEU A 140 22.64 2.59 -9.00
CA LEU A 140 21.99 2.37 -7.70
C LEU A 140 20.94 1.25 -7.75
N PHE A 141 20.43 0.95 -8.95
CA PHE A 141 19.38 -0.03 -9.19
C PHE A 141 19.89 -1.10 -10.15
N PRO A 142 20.55 -2.17 -9.67
CA PRO A 142 21.00 -3.29 -10.52
C PRO A 142 19.87 -3.85 -11.39
N GLU A 143 20.21 -4.28 -12.61
CA GLU A 143 19.23 -4.80 -13.60
C GLU A 143 18.35 -5.92 -13.01
N GLU A 144 18.94 -6.82 -12.24
CA GLU A 144 18.22 -7.92 -11.57
C GLU A 144 17.09 -7.38 -10.68
N ILE A 145 17.31 -6.29 -9.95
CA ILE A 145 16.34 -5.68 -9.03
C ILE A 145 15.21 -5.02 -9.82
N VAL A 146 15.54 -4.21 -10.83
CA VAL A 146 14.53 -3.50 -11.63
C VAL A 146 13.64 -4.46 -12.41
N ARG A 147 14.20 -5.54 -12.96
CA ARG A 147 13.42 -6.58 -13.65
C ARG A 147 12.58 -7.41 -12.70
N LYS A 148 13.16 -7.86 -11.58
CA LYS A 148 12.45 -8.69 -10.59
C LYS A 148 11.24 -7.98 -10.01
N TYR A 149 11.40 -6.70 -9.68
CA TYR A 149 10.33 -5.92 -9.06
C TYR A 149 9.49 -5.13 -10.06
N ARG A 150 9.88 -5.12 -11.35
CA ARG A 150 9.23 -4.35 -12.42
C ARG A 150 9.10 -2.89 -12.02
N VAL A 151 10.26 -2.30 -11.77
CA VAL A 151 10.41 -0.90 -11.39
C VAL A 151 11.48 -0.25 -12.24
N VAL A 152 11.38 1.05 -12.48
CA VAL A 152 12.44 1.82 -13.14
C VAL A 152 12.65 3.15 -12.41
N PRO A 153 13.89 3.48 -11.98
CA PRO A 153 14.16 4.77 -11.37
C PRO A 153 14.08 5.88 -12.42
N ILE A 154 13.41 6.98 -12.08
CA ILE A 154 13.15 8.07 -13.02
C ILE A 154 14.14 9.22 -12.82
N PHE A 155 14.08 9.85 -11.66
CA PHE A 155 14.97 10.93 -11.25
C PHE A 155 15.12 10.95 -9.73
N GLU A 156 16.13 11.69 -9.26
CA GLU A 156 16.37 11.90 -7.84
C GLU A 156 16.44 13.39 -7.55
N GLN A 157 15.70 13.82 -6.52
CA GLN A 157 15.69 15.19 -6.02
C GLN A 157 15.69 15.19 -4.49
N ASN A 158 16.59 15.97 -3.87
CA ASN A 158 16.68 16.13 -2.41
C ASN A 158 16.77 14.81 -1.61
N GLY A 159 17.40 13.78 -2.19
CA GLY A 159 17.52 12.46 -1.55
C GLY A 159 16.26 11.58 -1.63
N VAL A 160 15.27 11.99 -2.41
CA VAL A 160 14.09 11.20 -2.78
C VAL A 160 14.25 10.74 -4.22
N ILE A 161 14.08 9.44 -4.46
CA ILE A 161 14.09 8.85 -5.80
C ILE A 161 12.65 8.57 -6.22
N THR A 162 12.21 9.19 -7.31
CA THR A 162 10.95 8.85 -7.94
C THR A 162 11.13 7.58 -8.76
N VAL A 163 10.31 6.57 -8.47
CA VAL A 163 10.41 5.24 -9.10
C VAL A 163 9.08 4.88 -9.74
N ALA A 164 9.09 4.62 -11.04
CA ALA A 164 7.94 4.03 -11.72
C ALA A 164 7.81 2.56 -11.36
N MET A 165 6.62 2.13 -10.95
CA MET A 165 6.32 0.78 -10.49
C MET A 165 5.08 0.23 -11.18
N ALA A 166 5.13 -1.06 -11.56
CA ALA A 166 3.95 -1.77 -12.07
C ALA A 166 2.94 -2.05 -10.93
N ASP A 167 3.44 -2.21 -9.70
CA ASP A 167 2.64 -2.40 -8.49
C ASP A 167 3.12 -1.48 -7.36
N PRO A 168 2.57 -0.26 -7.24
CA PRO A 168 2.90 0.67 -6.16
C PRO A 168 2.33 0.24 -4.79
N THR A 169 1.50 -0.81 -4.72
CA THR A 169 0.97 -1.33 -3.45
C THR A 169 1.93 -2.30 -2.76
N ASN A 170 3.00 -2.71 -3.45
CA ASN A 170 4.00 -3.61 -2.91
C ASN A 170 4.98 -2.86 -1.98
N LEU A 171 4.53 -2.61 -0.75
CA LEU A 171 5.32 -1.91 0.28
C LEU A 171 6.67 -2.59 0.56
N ARG A 172 6.75 -3.93 0.43
CA ARG A 172 8.01 -4.66 0.62
C ARG A 172 9.05 -4.30 -0.44
N THR A 173 8.61 -4.11 -1.68
CA THR A 173 9.50 -3.63 -2.74
C THR A 173 9.99 -2.23 -2.40
N ILE A 174 9.09 -1.32 -2.00
CA ILE A 174 9.44 0.05 -1.62
C ILE A 174 10.47 0.06 -0.49
N ASP A 175 10.21 -0.67 0.61
CA ASP A 175 11.12 -0.77 1.75
C ASP A 175 12.49 -1.35 1.36
N HIS A 176 12.49 -2.36 0.49
CA HIS A 176 13.73 -2.97 0.01
C HIS A 176 14.54 -2.00 -0.87
N LEU A 177 13.89 -1.24 -1.74
CA LEU A 177 14.54 -0.21 -2.54
C LEU A 177 15.10 0.91 -1.67
N LYS A 178 14.36 1.37 -0.65
CA LYS A 178 14.84 2.33 0.35
C LYS A 178 16.11 1.82 1.03
N PHE A 179 16.07 0.60 1.54
CA PHE A 179 17.21 -0.02 2.23
C PHE A 179 18.45 -0.15 1.32
N LYS A 180 18.26 -0.56 0.06
CA LYS A 180 19.36 -0.76 -0.89
C LYS A 180 20.00 0.55 -1.35
N THR A 181 19.19 1.58 -1.57
CA THR A 181 19.65 2.88 -2.10
C THR A 181 20.09 3.83 -0.98
N GLY A 182 19.63 3.61 0.25
CA GLY A 182 19.79 4.55 1.35
C GLY A 182 18.98 5.84 1.17
N ARG A 183 18.02 5.86 0.23
CA ARG A 183 17.21 7.02 -0.14
C ARG A 183 15.74 6.79 0.16
N GLU A 184 14.99 7.88 0.26
CA GLU A 184 13.53 7.80 0.25
C GLU A 184 13.05 7.45 -1.16
N ILE A 185 11.96 6.69 -1.24
CA ILE A 185 11.37 6.23 -2.51
C ILE A 185 9.97 6.82 -2.61
N GLU A 186 9.74 7.56 -3.68
CA GLU A 186 8.43 8.07 -4.07
C GLU A 186 7.90 7.22 -5.24
N PRO A 187 6.87 6.39 -5.03
CA PRO A 187 6.33 5.55 -6.09
C PRO A 187 5.44 6.37 -7.03
N VAL A 188 5.59 6.13 -8.33
CA VAL A 188 4.61 6.52 -9.37
C VAL A 188 4.17 5.27 -10.12
N ILE A 189 2.93 5.23 -10.61
CA ILE A 189 2.41 4.08 -11.34
C ILE A 189 2.68 4.22 -12.84
N ALA A 190 3.08 3.13 -13.49
CA ALA A 190 3.20 3.06 -14.94
C ALA A 190 2.83 1.64 -15.41
N SER A 191 2.52 1.51 -16.70
CA SER A 191 2.22 0.20 -17.28
C SER A 191 3.44 -0.74 -17.18
N GLU A 192 3.19 -2.02 -16.95
CA GLU A 192 4.26 -3.02 -16.86
C GLU A 192 5.05 -3.07 -18.17
N LYS A 193 4.34 -2.97 -19.30
CA LYS A 193 4.94 -2.93 -20.62
C LYS A 193 5.92 -1.75 -20.77
N SER A 194 5.47 -0.54 -20.42
CA SER A 194 6.31 0.67 -20.52
C SER A 194 7.53 0.58 -19.60
N ILE A 195 7.38 0.01 -18.40
CA ILE A 195 8.51 -0.21 -17.48
C ILE A 195 9.52 -1.19 -18.09
N LEU A 196 9.08 -2.32 -18.61
CA LEU A 196 9.98 -3.29 -19.23
C LEU A 196 10.72 -2.71 -20.43
N THR A 197 10.03 -1.96 -21.29
CA THR A 197 10.66 -1.24 -22.42
C THR A 197 11.68 -0.21 -21.94
N ALA A 198 11.38 0.53 -20.88
CA ALA A 198 12.33 1.49 -20.30
C ALA A 198 13.57 0.79 -19.71
N ILE A 199 13.39 -0.35 -19.02
CA ILE A 199 14.50 -1.15 -18.51
C ILE A 199 15.39 -1.62 -19.65
N ASP A 200 14.80 -2.16 -20.73
CA ASP A 200 15.57 -2.63 -21.88
C ASP A 200 16.41 -1.50 -22.50
N ASN A 201 15.87 -0.28 -22.60
CA ASN A 201 16.58 0.88 -23.14
C ASN A 201 17.68 1.46 -22.22
N LEU A 202 17.61 1.23 -20.91
CA LEU A 202 18.52 1.84 -19.93
C LEU A 202 19.64 0.91 -19.48
N TYR A 203 19.41 -0.40 -19.49
CA TYR A 203 20.30 -1.41 -18.94
C TYR A 203 20.94 -2.32 -20.00
N THR A 204 20.53 -2.20 -21.27
CA THR A 204 21.13 -2.90 -22.42
C THR A 204 22.00 -1.94 -23.22
#